data_AF-A0A956Y6L3-F1
#
_entry.id   AF-A0A956Y6L3-F1
#
_cell.length_a   1.000
_cell.length_b   1.000
_cell.length_c   1.000
_cell.angle_alpha   90.00
_cell.angle_beta   90.00
_cell.angle_gamma   90.00
#
_symmetry.space_group_name_H-M   'P 1'
#
loop_
_entity.id
_entity.type
_entity.pdbx_description
1 polymer ?
#
loop_
_entity_poly.entity_id
_entity_poly.type
_entity_poly.pdbx_seq_one_letter_code
_entity_poly.pdbx_strand_id
1 'polypeptide(L)'
;MRPRIPTQPPRPEVQAKMQERAQKLTKRQYVRFAFYKVDPLWRRLPAQEQAEQKRELLDVIRTFNRRMLLRPYSLMGTRADAELLLWQISEDPQPFRELATAIACTRMGSYLTMAYSYFSQTKRSLYEIRTPDGDAEDDEERLILDPTEAKYLFVYPFIKTREWYQLSQHARQGMMDEHIEVGRKYPSVRLNTTYSFGIDDYEFIVAFETDEPSDFLDLVQELRESSVSMYTLQDTPLFTCINMRLDDALDALGGPPVAEVIQPGEEREVWVEVCPLDELGPGETRTVFVEGKMVGLFNVNGELLAINNRCSHARGPLSEGQVDASECSVTCPWHYGKFDLRTGQAMDGVVNKPVDTYQVEIRDGVIHVGTLITY
;
A
#
# COMPACT_ATOMS: atom_id res chain seq x y z
N MET A 1 -3.54 15.86 -35.23
CA MET A 1 -4.43 14.76 -34.77
C MET A 1 -3.91 13.46 -35.37
N ARG A 2 -3.36 12.53 -34.58
CA ARG A 2 -3.07 11.17 -35.05
C ARG A 2 -4.35 10.33 -34.93
N PRO A 3 -4.72 9.52 -35.93
CA PRO A 3 -5.94 8.73 -35.88
C PRO A 3 -5.85 7.65 -34.79
N ARG A 4 -6.89 7.53 -33.94
CA ARG A 4 -7.05 6.41 -33.02
C ARG A 4 -7.26 5.13 -33.85
N ILE A 5 -6.36 4.16 -33.70
CA ILE A 5 -6.54 2.82 -34.27
C ILE A 5 -7.59 2.11 -33.40
N PRO A 6 -8.67 1.55 -33.98
CA PRO A 6 -9.65 0.80 -33.21
C PRO A 6 -9.00 -0.48 -32.67
N THR A 7 -8.88 -0.60 -31.36
CA THR A 7 -8.48 -1.85 -30.69
C THR A 7 -9.60 -2.87 -30.89
N GLN A 8 -9.36 -3.91 -31.68
CA GLN A 8 -10.30 -5.03 -31.75
C GLN A 8 -10.31 -5.77 -30.40
N PRO A 9 -11.49 -6.11 -29.86
CA PRO A 9 -11.56 -6.90 -28.64
C PRO A 9 -10.96 -8.30 -28.89
N PRO A 10 -10.31 -8.90 -27.87
CA PRO A 10 -9.73 -10.23 -27.99
C PRO A 10 -10.80 -11.30 -28.31
N ARG A 11 -10.35 -12.43 -28.87
CA ARG A 11 -11.23 -13.54 -29.28
C ARG A 11 -12.11 -14.03 -28.11
N PRO A 12 -13.33 -14.54 -28.36
CA PRO A 12 -14.28 -14.92 -27.30
C PRO A 12 -13.75 -15.93 -26.27
N GLU A 13 -12.93 -16.89 -26.71
CA GLU A 13 -12.30 -17.89 -25.82
C GLU A 13 -11.24 -17.27 -24.89
N VAL A 14 -10.60 -16.20 -25.37
CA VAL A 14 -9.64 -15.39 -24.61
C VAL A 14 -10.42 -14.51 -23.63
N GLN A 15 -11.53 -13.89 -24.05
CA GLN A 15 -12.45 -13.16 -23.16
C GLN A 15 -13.03 -14.02 -22.02
N ALA A 16 -13.40 -15.28 -22.28
CA ALA A 16 -13.95 -16.16 -21.25
C ALA A 16 -12.91 -16.55 -20.19
N LYS A 17 -11.68 -16.91 -20.61
CA LYS A 17 -10.54 -17.13 -19.70
C LYS A 17 -10.13 -15.86 -18.96
N MET A 18 -10.30 -14.70 -19.58
CA MET A 18 -10.04 -13.39 -18.99
C MET A 18 -11.10 -13.00 -17.96
N GLN A 19 -12.38 -13.32 -18.17
CA GLN A 19 -13.43 -13.12 -17.17
C GLN A 19 -13.25 -14.02 -15.93
N GLU A 20 -12.84 -15.27 -16.14
CA GLU A 20 -12.51 -16.21 -15.06
C GLU A 20 -11.28 -15.73 -14.25
N ARG A 21 -10.30 -15.10 -14.92
CA ARG A 21 -9.11 -14.51 -14.29
C ARG A 21 -9.39 -13.16 -13.63
N ALA A 22 -10.23 -12.32 -14.23
CA ALA A 22 -10.78 -11.09 -13.64
C ALA A 22 -11.63 -11.37 -12.39
N GLN A 23 -12.30 -12.53 -12.33
CA GLN A 23 -12.94 -12.99 -11.10
C GLN A 23 -11.92 -13.40 -10.02
N LYS A 24 -10.70 -13.82 -10.38
CA LYS A 24 -9.60 -14.03 -9.42
C LYS A 24 -8.98 -12.70 -8.95
N LEU A 25 -8.99 -11.66 -9.79
CA LEU A 25 -8.56 -10.27 -9.52
C LEU A 25 -9.46 -9.49 -8.52
N THR A 26 -10.29 -10.19 -7.74
CA THR A 26 -11.32 -9.61 -6.85
C THR A 26 -10.99 -9.73 -5.37
N LYS A 27 -9.82 -10.25 -4.99
CA LYS A 27 -9.50 -10.46 -3.58
C LYS A 27 -9.29 -9.12 -2.88
N ARG A 28 -10.18 -8.85 -1.93
CA ARG A 28 -10.04 -7.73 -1.00
C ARG A 28 -8.76 -7.91 -0.19
N GLN A 29 -8.07 -6.82 0.06
CA GLN A 29 -6.94 -6.79 0.96
C GLN A 29 -7.44 -6.48 2.37
N TYR A 30 -6.95 -7.21 3.35
CA TYR A 30 -7.01 -6.81 4.74
C TYR A 30 -5.93 -5.76 5.00
N VAL A 31 -6.26 -4.82 5.88
CA VAL A 31 -5.44 -3.66 6.17
C VAL A 31 -5.41 -3.48 7.68
N ARG A 32 -4.24 -3.23 8.23
CA ARG A 32 -4.06 -2.97 9.65
C ARG A 32 -3.13 -1.79 9.88
N PHE A 33 -3.58 -0.84 10.68
CA PHE A 33 -2.73 0.25 11.21
C PHE A 33 -2.43 -0.07 12.67
N ALA A 34 -1.23 -0.60 12.96
CA ALA A 34 -0.81 -0.99 14.30
C ALA A 34 0.09 0.10 14.90
N PHE A 35 -0.41 0.79 15.93
CA PHE A 35 0.29 1.88 16.60
C PHE A 35 0.88 1.38 17.92
N TYR A 36 2.16 1.66 18.13
CA TYR A 36 2.90 1.27 19.32
C TYR A 36 3.35 2.49 20.10
N LYS A 37 3.31 2.34 21.43
CA LYS A 37 3.89 3.27 22.41
C LYS A 37 5.01 2.55 23.14
N VAL A 38 6.17 3.20 23.25
CA VAL A 38 7.31 2.68 24.00
C VAL A 38 7.17 3.05 25.47
N ASP A 39 7.29 2.08 26.36
CA ASP A 39 7.40 2.30 27.79
C ASP A 39 8.67 3.15 28.09
N PRO A 40 8.55 4.29 28.80
CA PRO A 40 9.70 5.11 29.19
C PRO A 40 10.82 4.36 29.91
N LEU A 41 10.55 3.21 30.56
CA LEU A 41 11.57 2.37 31.18
C LEU A 41 12.60 1.84 30.18
N TRP A 42 12.19 1.56 28.94
CA TRP A 42 13.09 1.10 27.88
C TRP A 42 14.23 2.10 27.63
N ARG A 43 13.90 3.40 27.63
CA ARG A 43 14.87 4.49 27.41
C ARG A 43 15.89 4.63 28.54
N ARG A 44 15.68 3.96 29.67
CA ARG A 44 16.58 3.96 30.83
C ARG A 44 17.54 2.76 30.83
N LEU A 45 17.34 1.80 29.92
CA LEU A 45 18.24 0.65 29.78
C LEU A 45 19.64 1.11 29.36
N PRO A 46 20.68 0.31 29.58
CA PRO A 46 22.01 0.57 29.03
C PRO A 46 21.97 0.74 27.51
N ALA A 47 22.76 1.68 26.99
CA ALA A 47 22.85 2.01 25.56
C ALA A 47 23.05 0.76 24.67
N GLN A 48 23.94 -0.15 25.08
CA GLN A 48 24.19 -1.39 24.36
C GLN A 48 22.94 -2.27 24.27
N GLU A 49 22.21 -2.41 25.38
CA GLU A 49 20.98 -3.21 25.42
C GLU A 49 19.91 -2.61 24.50
N GLN A 50 19.72 -1.28 24.52
CA GLN A 50 18.80 -0.60 23.59
C GLN A 50 19.14 -0.89 22.13
N ALA A 51 20.41 -0.83 21.75
CA ALA A 51 20.85 -1.09 20.38
C ALA A 51 20.63 -2.56 19.96
N GLU A 52 20.95 -3.52 20.83
CA GLU A 52 20.71 -4.94 20.57
C GLU A 52 19.22 -5.26 20.43
N GLN A 53 18.39 -4.68 21.30
CA GLN A 53 16.93 -4.86 21.25
C GLN A 53 16.31 -4.25 19.98
N LYS A 54 16.80 -3.07 19.52
CA LYS A 54 16.36 -2.48 18.25
C LYS A 54 16.73 -3.34 17.05
N ARG A 55 17.96 -3.89 17.00
CA ARG A 55 18.39 -4.79 15.91
C ARG A 55 17.55 -6.05 15.85
N GLU A 56 17.31 -6.68 17.00
CA GLU A 56 16.44 -7.87 17.09
C GLU A 56 15.02 -7.57 16.56
N LEU A 57 14.42 -6.44 16.98
CA LEU A 57 13.10 -6.04 16.50
C LEU A 57 13.10 -5.74 15.00
N LEU A 58 14.11 -5.02 14.51
CA LEU A 58 14.30 -4.72 13.09
C LEU A 58 14.34 -5.99 12.24
N ASP A 59 15.18 -6.96 12.65
CA ASP A 59 15.34 -8.23 11.95
C ASP A 59 14.03 -9.02 11.94
N VAL A 60 13.34 -9.11 13.08
CA VAL A 60 12.04 -9.77 13.18
C VAL A 60 11.03 -9.16 12.22
N ILE A 61 10.86 -7.83 12.21
CA ILE A 61 9.89 -7.17 11.33
C ILE A 61 10.25 -7.41 9.85
N ARG A 62 11.54 -7.33 9.49
CA ARG A 62 12.01 -7.56 8.12
C ARG A 62 11.67 -8.97 7.60
N THR A 63 11.64 -9.98 8.46
CA THR A 63 11.24 -11.35 8.03
C THR A 63 9.80 -11.40 7.47
N PHE A 64 8.95 -10.44 7.83
CA PHE A 64 7.57 -10.37 7.35
C PHE A 64 7.39 -9.55 6.06
N ASN A 65 8.41 -8.83 5.59
CA ASN A 65 8.32 -8.04 4.36
C ASN A 65 7.93 -8.90 3.16
N ARG A 66 8.31 -10.19 3.12
CA ARG A 66 7.93 -11.08 2.00
C ARG A 66 6.46 -11.51 2.02
N ARG A 67 5.78 -11.39 3.16
CA ARG A 67 4.45 -11.99 3.41
C ARG A 67 3.32 -10.96 3.34
N MET A 68 3.65 -9.68 3.42
CA MET A 68 2.71 -8.57 3.38
C MET A 68 3.45 -7.28 3.05
N LEU A 69 2.71 -6.31 2.52
CA LEU A 69 3.22 -4.95 2.44
C LEU A 69 3.25 -4.35 3.84
N LEU A 70 4.43 -3.89 4.26
CA LEU A 70 4.65 -3.28 5.57
C LEU A 70 5.32 -1.93 5.40
N ARG A 71 4.73 -0.90 5.99
CA ARG A 71 5.26 0.47 5.96
C ARG A 71 5.37 1.07 7.36
N PRO A 72 6.59 1.44 7.79
CA PRO A 72 6.80 2.07 9.08
C PRO A 72 6.63 3.59 8.99
N TYR A 73 6.08 4.17 10.04
CA TYR A 73 5.99 5.62 10.22
C TYR A 73 6.32 5.99 11.66
N SER A 74 7.00 7.11 11.84
CA SER A 74 7.21 7.71 13.15
C SER A 74 6.08 8.66 13.52
N LEU A 75 5.69 8.64 14.79
CA LEU A 75 4.78 9.61 15.39
C LEU A 75 5.45 10.41 16.52
N MET A 76 6.77 10.23 16.67
CA MET A 76 7.57 10.96 17.65
C MET A 76 7.45 12.47 17.39
N GLY A 77 6.94 13.20 18.38
CA GLY A 77 6.74 14.65 18.30
C GLY A 77 5.40 15.10 17.70
N THR A 78 4.62 14.20 17.09
CA THR A 78 3.28 14.52 16.55
C THR A 78 2.14 14.02 17.44
N ARG A 79 2.37 12.94 18.21
CA ARG A 79 1.43 12.35 19.16
C ARG A 79 2.11 12.03 20.49
N ALA A 80 1.38 12.15 21.59
CA ALA A 80 1.89 11.80 22.92
C ALA A 80 1.71 10.32 23.27
N ASP A 81 0.70 9.67 22.69
CA ASP A 81 0.16 8.36 23.05
C ASP A 81 0.51 7.24 22.06
N ALA A 82 1.18 7.56 20.95
CA ALA A 82 1.75 6.59 20.00
C ALA A 82 3.06 7.17 19.40
N GLU A 83 4.01 6.31 19.07
CA GLU A 83 5.36 6.70 18.63
C GLU A 83 5.81 5.99 17.35
N LEU A 84 5.30 4.78 17.10
CA LEU A 84 5.56 4.00 15.90
C LEU A 84 4.25 3.49 15.31
N LEU A 85 4.08 3.61 13.99
CA LEU A 85 3.02 2.94 13.24
C LEU A 85 3.65 1.93 12.30
N LEU A 86 3.10 0.72 12.26
CA LEU A 86 3.31 -0.25 11.20
C LEU A 86 2.00 -0.40 10.41
N TRP A 87 1.97 0.16 9.20
CA TRP A 87 0.87 -0.04 8.26
C TRP A 87 1.07 -1.35 7.49
N GLN A 88 0.14 -2.27 7.63
CA GLN A 88 0.23 -3.65 7.13
C GLN A 88 -0.91 -3.90 6.15
N ILE A 89 -0.60 -4.46 4.98
CA ILE A 89 -1.59 -4.79 3.94
C ILE A 89 -1.30 -6.21 3.41
N SER A 90 -2.31 -7.08 3.40
CA SER A 90 -2.20 -8.46 2.92
C SER A 90 -3.54 -9.01 2.45
N GLU A 91 -3.54 -10.01 1.58
CA GLU A 91 -4.75 -10.77 1.20
C GLU A 91 -5.20 -11.77 2.27
N ASP A 92 -4.32 -12.09 3.23
CA ASP A 92 -4.56 -12.98 4.36
C ASP A 92 -4.30 -12.20 5.66
N PRO A 93 -5.20 -12.22 6.66
CA PRO A 93 -4.96 -11.54 7.93
C PRO A 93 -4.03 -12.31 8.86
N GLN A 94 -3.73 -13.59 8.60
CA GLN A 94 -2.90 -14.43 9.47
C GLN A 94 -1.49 -13.83 9.75
N PRO A 95 -0.76 -13.30 8.74
CA PRO A 95 0.53 -12.63 8.96
C PRO A 95 0.49 -11.48 9.98
N PHE A 96 -0.63 -10.76 10.10
CA PHE A 96 -0.74 -9.65 11.06
C PHE A 96 -0.67 -10.12 12.51
N ARG A 97 -1.34 -11.23 12.82
CA ARG A 97 -1.30 -11.87 14.15
C ARG A 97 0.10 -12.41 14.43
N GLU A 98 0.71 -13.05 13.45
CA GLU A 98 2.03 -13.66 13.59
C GLU A 98 3.12 -12.61 13.80
N LEU A 99 3.08 -11.50 13.06
CA LEU A 99 3.98 -10.37 13.28
C LEU A 99 3.78 -9.78 14.67
N ALA A 100 2.54 -9.52 15.10
CA ALA A 100 2.27 -9.00 16.44
C ALA A 100 2.80 -9.94 17.54
N THR A 101 2.68 -11.26 17.34
CA THR A 101 3.23 -12.28 18.26
C THR A 101 4.76 -12.25 18.24
N ALA A 102 5.38 -12.20 17.06
CA ALA A 102 6.83 -12.17 16.93
C ALA A 102 7.42 -10.90 17.57
N ILE A 103 6.81 -9.73 17.35
CA ILE A 103 7.18 -8.47 18.01
C ILE A 103 7.10 -8.65 19.53
N ALA A 104 5.98 -9.17 20.05
CA ALA A 104 5.80 -9.38 21.50
C ALA A 104 6.81 -10.37 22.11
N CYS A 105 7.37 -11.29 21.31
CA CYS A 105 8.41 -12.21 21.75
C CYS A 105 9.83 -11.62 21.74
N THR A 106 10.03 -10.45 21.12
CA THR A 106 11.35 -9.77 21.19
C THR A 106 11.59 -9.15 22.56
N ARG A 107 12.86 -8.92 22.91
CA ARG A 107 13.20 -8.17 24.13
C ARG A 107 12.57 -6.78 24.15
N MET A 108 12.63 -6.02 23.05
CA MET A 108 11.98 -4.71 22.96
C MET A 108 10.46 -4.80 23.06
N GLY A 109 9.86 -5.87 22.55
CA GLY A 109 8.43 -6.12 22.57
C GLY A 109 7.81 -6.05 23.96
N SER A 110 8.56 -6.44 24.99
CA SER A 110 8.13 -6.32 26.40
C SER A 110 7.91 -4.87 26.86
N TYR A 111 8.49 -3.89 26.15
CA TYR A 111 8.34 -2.47 26.37
C TYR A 111 7.42 -1.79 25.34
N LEU A 112 6.83 -2.54 24.41
CA LEU A 112 5.93 -2.01 23.40
C LEU A 112 4.48 -2.30 23.78
N THR A 113 3.71 -1.24 24.00
CA THR A 113 2.26 -1.34 24.10
C THR A 113 1.65 -1.03 22.74
N MET A 114 0.83 -1.93 22.20
CA MET A 114 0.01 -1.61 21.03
C MET A 114 -1.14 -0.69 21.48
N ALA A 115 -0.92 0.61 21.38
CA ALA A 115 -1.84 1.65 21.87
C ALA A 115 -3.14 1.70 21.05
N TYR A 116 -3.03 1.47 19.73
CA TYR A 116 -4.17 1.43 18.83
C TYR A 116 -3.95 0.38 17.73
N SER A 117 -5.04 -0.22 17.25
CA SER A 117 -5.04 -1.14 16.12
C SER A 117 -6.32 -0.93 15.33
N TYR A 118 -6.21 -0.43 14.11
CA TYR A 118 -7.36 -0.32 13.21
C TYR A 118 -7.30 -1.44 12.19
N PHE A 119 -8.32 -2.29 12.17
CA PHE A 119 -8.43 -3.43 11.29
C PHE A 119 -9.57 -3.23 10.29
N SER A 120 -9.25 -3.31 9.00
CA SER A 120 -10.17 -2.98 7.92
C SER A 120 -9.91 -3.80 6.67
N GLN A 121 -10.76 -3.65 5.65
CA GLN A 121 -10.60 -4.25 4.34
C GLN A 121 -10.82 -3.24 3.22
N THR A 122 -10.19 -3.48 2.07
CA THR A 122 -10.57 -2.79 0.83
C THR A 122 -11.93 -3.28 0.35
N LYS A 123 -12.70 -2.37 -0.26
CA LYS A 123 -14.02 -2.65 -0.81
C LYS A 123 -14.32 -1.63 -1.89
N ARG A 124 -15.05 -2.05 -2.93
CA ARG A 124 -15.62 -1.12 -3.93
C ARG A 124 -16.51 -0.10 -3.22
N SER A 125 -16.39 1.15 -3.63
CA SER A 125 -17.24 2.27 -3.23
C SER A 125 -18.72 1.93 -3.48
N LEU A 126 -19.57 2.39 -2.57
CA LEU A 126 -21.03 2.35 -2.75
C LEU A 126 -21.55 3.53 -3.59
N TYR A 127 -20.67 4.49 -3.89
CA TYR A 127 -21.00 5.71 -4.61
C TYR A 127 -20.31 5.71 -5.95
N GLU A 128 -21.06 6.09 -6.98
CA GLU A 128 -20.49 6.35 -8.30
C GLU A 128 -19.61 7.59 -8.21
N ILE A 129 -18.41 7.50 -8.77
CA ILE A 129 -17.54 8.65 -8.90
C ILE A 129 -17.38 8.91 -10.37
N ARG A 130 -17.62 10.15 -10.78
CA ARG A 130 -17.67 10.51 -12.20
C ARG A 130 -16.56 11.47 -12.52
N THR A 131 -15.80 11.21 -13.59
CA THR A 131 -14.77 12.12 -14.09
C THR A 131 -15.37 13.50 -14.40
N PRO A 132 -14.55 14.56 -14.53
CA PRO A 132 -15.03 15.87 -14.96
C PRO A 132 -15.82 15.85 -16.27
N ASP A 133 -15.53 14.88 -17.15
CA ASP A 133 -16.21 14.68 -18.44
C ASP A 133 -17.55 13.92 -18.30
N GLY A 134 -17.89 13.45 -17.10
CA GLY A 134 -19.16 12.81 -16.77
C GLY A 134 -19.16 11.28 -16.85
N ASP A 135 -18.04 10.67 -17.23
CA ASP A 135 -17.89 9.21 -17.30
C ASP A 135 -17.67 8.61 -15.91
N ALA A 136 -18.20 7.40 -15.66
CA ALA A 136 -17.91 6.70 -14.41
C ALA A 136 -16.41 6.37 -14.32
N GLU A 137 -15.76 6.79 -13.23
CA GLU A 137 -14.40 6.36 -12.89
C GLU A 137 -14.41 4.86 -12.58
N ASP A 138 -13.41 4.14 -13.09
CA ASP A 138 -13.26 2.71 -12.82
C ASP A 138 -12.79 2.50 -11.37
N ASP A 139 -13.69 2.03 -10.52
CA ASP A 139 -13.45 1.81 -9.08
C ASP A 139 -12.68 0.50 -8.80
N GLU A 140 -12.28 -0.26 -9.83
CA GLU A 140 -11.38 -1.42 -9.67
C GLU A 140 -10.04 -1.05 -9.03
N GLU A 141 -9.57 0.18 -9.25
CA GLU A 141 -8.33 0.71 -8.67
C GLU A 141 -8.31 0.74 -7.14
N ARG A 142 -9.48 0.75 -6.49
CA ARG A 142 -9.58 0.89 -5.02
C ARG A 142 -9.60 -0.42 -4.25
N LEU A 143 -9.62 -1.56 -4.94
CA LEU A 143 -9.55 -2.87 -4.29
C LEU A 143 -8.14 -3.24 -3.83
N ILE A 144 -7.11 -2.66 -4.43
CA ILE A 144 -5.69 -2.94 -4.13
C ILE A 144 -4.99 -1.65 -3.72
N LEU A 145 -4.67 -1.51 -2.44
CA LEU A 145 -4.02 -0.31 -1.89
C LEU A 145 -2.60 -0.10 -2.43
N ASP A 146 -2.32 1.11 -2.88
CA ASP A 146 -0.99 1.55 -3.32
C ASP A 146 -0.51 2.74 -2.50
N PRO A 147 0.11 2.49 -1.34
CA PRO A 147 0.73 3.54 -0.56
C PRO A 147 1.83 4.27 -1.38
N THR A 148 1.86 5.60 -1.35
CA THR A 148 2.87 6.43 -2.05
C THR A 148 4.09 6.68 -1.20
N GLU A 149 5.18 7.15 -1.79
CA GLU A 149 6.39 7.54 -1.03
C GLU A 149 6.24 8.90 -0.32
N ALA A 150 5.01 9.44 -0.24
CA ALA A 150 4.75 10.72 0.40
C ALA A 150 5.25 10.75 1.85
N LYS A 151 5.75 11.90 2.26
CA LYS A 151 6.39 12.11 3.55
C LYS A 151 5.41 12.01 4.72
N TYR A 152 4.15 12.40 4.54
CA TYR A 152 3.16 12.42 5.61
C TYR A 152 2.01 11.47 5.31
N LEU A 153 1.56 10.80 6.37
CA LEU A 153 0.37 9.95 6.39
C LEU A 153 -0.55 10.41 7.53
N PHE A 154 -1.80 10.72 7.24
CA PHE A 154 -2.82 11.06 8.21
C PHE A 154 -3.85 9.93 8.30
N VAL A 155 -3.97 9.30 9.46
CA VAL A 155 -4.88 8.16 9.66
C VAL A 155 -5.90 8.49 10.74
N TYR A 156 -7.18 8.23 10.47
CA TYR A 156 -8.22 8.32 11.49
C TYR A 156 -9.39 7.38 11.18
N PRO A 157 -10.09 6.89 12.23
CA PRO A 157 -11.27 6.09 12.05
C PRO A 157 -12.47 6.99 11.75
N PHE A 158 -13.55 6.41 11.25
CA PHE A 158 -14.79 7.13 10.96
C PHE A 158 -16.01 6.28 11.30
N ILE A 159 -17.00 6.90 11.94
CA ILE A 159 -18.32 6.35 12.22
C ILE A 159 -19.37 7.36 11.78
N LYS A 160 -20.37 6.90 11.03
CA LYS A 160 -21.54 7.69 10.66
C LYS A 160 -22.66 7.55 11.69
N THR A 161 -23.53 8.56 11.78
CA THR A 161 -24.74 8.46 12.59
C THR A 161 -25.73 7.46 12.00
N ARG A 162 -26.72 7.00 12.77
CA ARG A 162 -27.72 6.04 12.27
C ARG A 162 -28.65 6.66 11.22
N GLU A 163 -28.92 7.96 11.34
CA GLU A 163 -29.73 8.74 10.40
C GLU A 163 -29.14 8.68 8.99
N TRP A 164 -27.82 8.65 8.84
CA TRP A 164 -27.15 8.47 7.54
C TRP A 164 -27.67 7.23 6.81
N TYR A 165 -27.76 6.10 7.51
CA TYR A 165 -28.18 4.82 6.95
C TYR A 165 -29.69 4.73 6.69
N GLN A 166 -30.48 5.67 7.21
CA GLN A 166 -31.91 5.78 6.93
C GLN A 166 -32.19 6.59 5.65
N LEU A 167 -31.21 7.34 5.15
CA LEU A 167 -31.34 8.09 3.91
C LEU A 167 -31.36 7.16 2.69
N SER A 168 -32.08 7.61 1.66
CA SER A 168 -32.06 6.95 0.35
C SER A 168 -30.65 6.99 -0.26
N GLN A 169 -30.32 6.00 -1.10
CA GLN A 169 -29.04 5.98 -1.82
C GLN A 169 -28.83 7.26 -2.64
N HIS A 170 -29.89 7.81 -3.24
CA HIS A 170 -29.82 9.05 -4.01
C HIS A 170 -29.45 10.26 -3.14
N ALA A 171 -30.04 10.40 -1.96
CA ALA A 171 -29.70 11.47 -1.03
C ALA A 171 -28.24 11.36 -0.54
N ARG A 172 -27.79 10.14 -0.24
CA ARG A 172 -26.39 9.89 0.12
C ARG A 172 -25.43 10.20 -1.04
N GLN A 173 -25.77 9.79 -2.27
CA GLN A 173 -24.98 10.08 -3.46
C GLN A 173 -24.80 11.59 -3.66
N GLY A 174 -25.88 12.38 -3.63
CA GLY A 174 -25.76 13.83 -3.83
C GLY A 174 -24.87 14.54 -2.81
N MET A 175 -24.92 14.13 -1.53
CA MET A 175 -24.00 14.67 -0.52
C MET A 175 -22.57 14.16 -0.68
N MET A 176 -22.38 12.94 -1.19
CA MET A 176 -21.05 12.42 -1.51
C MET A 176 -20.47 13.10 -2.75
N ASP A 177 -21.27 13.49 -3.72
CA ASP A 177 -20.82 14.23 -4.90
C ASP A 177 -20.20 15.58 -4.48
N GLU A 178 -20.87 16.33 -3.60
CA GLU A 178 -20.32 17.54 -2.96
C GLU A 178 -18.98 17.26 -2.24
N HIS A 179 -18.93 16.20 -1.43
CA HIS A 179 -17.72 15.79 -0.71
C HIS A 179 -16.56 15.44 -1.66
N ILE A 180 -16.85 14.75 -2.75
CA ILE A 180 -15.87 14.37 -3.79
C ILE A 180 -15.36 15.61 -4.52
N GLU A 181 -16.24 16.57 -4.82
CA GLU A 181 -15.87 17.84 -5.46
C GLU A 181 -14.90 18.64 -4.60
N VAL A 182 -15.11 18.70 -3.29
CA VAL A 182 -14.14 19.32 -2.35
C VAL A 182 -12.80 18.57 -2.42
N GLY A 183 -12.80 17.24 -2.33
CA GLY A 183 -11.57 16.44 -2.41
C GLY A 183 -10.76 16.68 -3.69
N ARG A 184 -11.43 16.88 -4.83
CA ARG A 184 -10.79 17.15 -6.12
C ARG A 184 -10.02 18.47 -6.19
N LYS A 185 -10.30 19.42 -5.30
CA LYS A 185 -9.55 20.68 -5.20
C LYS A 185 -8.12 20.47 -4.67
N TYR A 186 -7.85 19.32 -4.05
CA TYR A 186 -6.60 19.00 -3.36
C TYR A 186 -5.91 17.76 -3.98
N PRO A 187 -5.46 17.80 -5.24
CA PRO A 187 -4.87 16.64 -5.92
C PRO A 187 -3.52 16.20 -5.35
N SER A 188 -2.87 17.03 -4.52
CA SER A 188 -1.67 16.72 -3.74
C SER A 188 -1.93 15.77 -2.57
N VAL A 189 -3.20 15.57 -2.19
CA VAL A 189 -3.61 14.69 -1.10
C VAL A 189 -4.24 13.43 -1.67
N ARG A 190 -3.58 12.30 -1.44
CA ARG A 190 -4.06 10.99 -1.88
C ARG A 190 -4.85 10.32 -0.76
N LEU A 191 -6.06 9.87 -1.05
CA LEU A 191 -6.91 9.14 -0.11
C LEU A 191 -6.84 7.62 -0.32
N ASN A 192 -6.71 6.89 0.78
CA ASN A 192 -6.89 5.46 0.90
C ASN A 192 -8.02 5.17 1.90
N THR A 193 -9.19 4.76 1.39
CA THR A 193 -10.35 4.42 2.24
C THR A 193 -10.50 2.92 2.37
N THR A 194 -10.66 2.45 3.61
CA THR A 194 -10.91 1.05 3.94
C THR A 194 -12.10 0.93 4.90
N TYR A 195 -12.68 -0.26 5.01
CA TYR A 195 -13.98 -0.50 5.66
C TYR A 195 -13.85 -1.53 6.77
N SER A 196 -14.51 -1.28 7.90
CA SER A 196 -14.37 -2.05 9.15
C SER A 196 -15.68 -2.66 9.66
N PHE A 197 -16.79 -2.50 8.93
CA PHE A 197 -18.11 -3.03 9.29
C PHE A 197 -18.07 -4.49 9.75
N GLY A 198 -18.33 -4.72 11.04
CA GLY A 198 -18.45 -6.06 11.64
C GLY A 198 -17.13 -6.76 11.95
N ILE A 199 -15.98 -6.14 11.67
CA ILE A 199 -14.64 -6.68 11.96
C ILE A 199 -13.81 -5.80 12.91
N ASP A 200 -14.24 -4.56 13.13
CA ASP A 200 -13.72 -3.63 14.14
C ASP A 200 -14.87 -2.72 14.62
N ASP A 201 -14.62 -1.89 15.63
CA ASP A 201 -15.62 -0.97 16.24
C ASP A 201 -15.96 0.23 15.33
N TYR A 202 -15.18 0.44 14.27
CA TYR A 202 -15.33 1.54 13.32
C TYR A 202 -16.00 1.11 12.03
N GLU A 203 -16.47 2.07 11.24
CA GLU A 203 -17.10 1.80 9.94
C GLU A 203 -16.12 1.95 8.79
N PHE A 204 -15.29 3.00 8.86
CA PHE A 204 -14.26 3.31 7.88
C PHE A 204 -12.95 3.64 8.58
N ILE A 205 -11.84 3.31 7.95
CA ILE A 205 -10.53 3.87 8.29
C ILE A 205 -10.05 4.61 7.05
N VAL A 206 -9.79 5.90 7.22
CA VAL A 206 -9.31 6.79 6.15
C VAL A 206 -7.86 7.14 6.41
N ALA A 207 -7.05 7.00 5.36
CA ALA A 207 -5.62 7.23 5.38
C ALA A 207 -5.23 8.15 4.22
N PHE A 208 -4.72 9.34 4.53
CA PHE A 208 -4.35 10.35 3.55
C PHE A 208 -2.85 10.50 3.46
N GLU A 209 -2.30 10.42 2.25
CA GLU A 209 -0.87 10.55 1.97
C GLU A 209 -0.59 11.87 1.24
N THR A 210 0.39 12.65 1.68
CA THR A 210 0.79 13.90 1.03
C THR A 210 2.20 14.35 1.46
N ASP A 211 2.86 15.14 0.62
CA ASP A 211 4.08 15.87 0.99
C ASP A 211 3.78 17.27 1.57
N GLU A 212 2.52 17.73 1.44
CA GLU A 212 2.06 19.08 1.80
C GLU A 212 0.99 19.03 2.91
N PRO A 213 1.39 18.98 4.20
CA PRO A 213 0.44 18.97 5.33
C PRO A 213 -0.55 20.14 5.36
N SER A 214 -0.19 21.29 4.80
CA SER A 214 -1.08 22.45 4.69
C SER A 214 -2.29 22.15 3.83
N ASP A 215 -2.10 21.44 2.72
CA ASP A 215 -3.19 21.09 1.81
C ASP A 215 -4.16 20.12 2.49
N PHE A 216 -3.65 19.19 3.28
CA PHE A 216 -4.50 18.30 4.08
C PHE A 216 -5.28 19.05 5.17
N LEU A 217 -4.67 20.05 5.81
CA LEU A 217 -5.34 20.91 6.79
C LEU A 217 -6.52 21.64 6.15
N ASP A 218 -6.27 22.32 5.03
CA ASP A 218 -7.28 23.10 4.31
C ASP A 218 -8.39 22.18 3.77
N LEU A 219 -8.03 21.01 3.21
CA LEU A 219 -8.98 19.98 2.78
C LEU A 219 -9.93 19.58 3.91
N VAL A 220 -9.40 19.18 5.06
CA VAL A 220 -10.23 18.74 6.19
C VAL A 220 -11.07 19.89 6.75
N GLN A 221 -10.57 21.12 6.72
CA GLN A 221 -11.34 22.30 7.09
C GLN A 221 -12.54 22.48 6.16
N GLU A 222 -12.34 22.44 4.85
CA GLU A 222 -13.43 22.61 3.87
C GLU A 222 -14.43 21.44 3.92
N LEU A 223 -13.95 20.20 4.12
CA LEU A 223 -14.81 19.03 4.27
C LEU A 223 -15.77 19.13 5.47
N ARG A 224 -15.42 19.90 6.52
CA ARG A 224 -16.32 20.13 7.66
C ARG A 224 -17.55 20.95 7.28
N GLU A 225 -17.48 21.75 6.23
CA GLU A 225 -18.59 22.58 5.75
C GLU A 225 -19.58 21.80 4.86
N SER A 226 -19.16 20.65 4.33
CA SER A 226 -20.00 19.81 3.46
C SER A 226 -21.21 19.22 4.17
N SER A 227 -22.30 19.00 3.43
CA SER A 227 -23.56 18.47 4.00
C SER A 227 -23.40 17.11 4.68
N VAL A 228 -22.46 16.28 4.19
CA VAL A 228 -22.18 14.95 4.75
C VAL A 228 -21.52 15.00 6.13
N SER A 229 -20.93 16.13 6.52
CA SER A 229 -20.21 16.30 7.79
C SER A 229 -21.16 16.19 8.99
N MET A 230 -22.42 16.62 8.85
CA MET A 230 -23.47 16.54 9.87
C MET A 230 -23.79 15.11 10.33
N TYR A 231 -23.43 14.12 9.51
CA TYR A 231 -23.64 12.70 9.80
C TYR A 231 -22.40 12.01 10.38
N THR A 232 -21.40 12.77 10.80
CA THR A 232 -20.19 12.24 11.44
C THR A 232 -20.44 12.06 12.93
N LEU A 233 -20.42 10.80 13.40
CA LEU A 233 -20.54 10.49 14.82
C LEU A 233 -19.18 10.55 15.52
N GLN A 234 -18.15 10.00 14.87
CA GLN A 234 -16.79 9.98 15.40
C GLN A 234 -15.78 9.93 14.26
N ASP A 235 -14.77 10.80 14.31
CA ASP A 235 -13.64 10.87 13.38
C ASP A 235 -12.28 10.97 14.10
N THR A 236 -12.26 10.63 15.39
CA THR A 236 -11.09 10.70 16.27
C THR A 236 -10.76 9.33 16.89
N PRO A 237 -9.50 9.07 17.27
CA PRO A 237 -8.36 9.99 17.20
C PRO A 237 -7.65 10.01 15.83
N LEU A 238 -7.14 11.18 15.45
CA LEU A 238 -6.36 11.39 14.22
C LEU A 238 -4.86 11.28 14.49
N PHE A 239 -4.15 10.56 13.64
CA PHE A 239 -2.70 10.36 13.72
C PHE A 239 -2.00 11.06 12.57
N THR A 240 -1.05 11.94 12.87
CA THR A 240 -0.09 12.47 11.89
C THR A 240 1.17 11.64 11.97
N CYS A 241 1.49 10.93 10.89
CA CYS A 241 2.59 9.99 10.83
C CYS A 241 3.61 10.46 9.78
N ILE A 242 4.89 10.32 10.08
CA ILE A 242 6.00 10.72 9.20
C ILE A 242 6.61 9.45 8.63
N ASN A 243 6.60 9.34 7.31
CA ASN A 243 7.19 8.22 6.59
C ASN A 243 8.70 8.18 6.85
N MET A 244 9.19 7.00 7.24
CA MET A 244 10.59 6.76 7.55
C MET A 244 10.93 5.34 7.13
N ARG A 245 12.22 5.05 6.94
CA ARG A 245 12.67 3.65 6.92
C ARG A 245 12.42 3.02 8.29
N LEU A 246 12.35 1.70 8.33
CA LEU A 246 12.10 0.99 9.59
C LEU A 246 13.17 1.26 10.64
N ASP A 247 14.44 1.23 10.25
CA ASP A 247 15.58 1.50 11.12
C ASP A 247 15.63 2.95 11.60
N ASP A 248 15.37 3.92 10.72
CA ASP A 248 15.24 5.33 11.11
C ASP A 248 14.06 5.55 12.07
N ALA A 249 12.92 4.90 11.83
CA ALA A 249 11.76 4.98 12.71
C ALA A 249 12.06 4.41 14.10
N LEU A 250 12.85 3.33 14.18
CA LEU A 250 13.33 2.77 15.45
C LEU A 250 14.36 3.68 16.14
N ASP A 251 15.21 4.35 15.38
CA ASP A 251 16.17 5.33 15.91
C ASP A 251 15.49 6.58 16.46
N ALA A 252 14.38 7.01 15.85
CA ALA A 252 13.56 8.10 16.35
C ALA A 252 12.96 7.84 17.74
N LEU A 253 12.82 6.58 18.17
CA LEU A 253 12.33 6.21 19.51
C LEU A 253 13.32 6.57 20.63
N GLY A 254 14.59 6.79 20.26
CA GLY A 254 15.70 7.11 21.14
C GLY A 254 16.79 6.02 21.18
N GLY A 255 17.77 6.23 22.06
CA GLY A 255 18.92 5.34 22.22
C GLY A 255 19.97 5.47 21.12
N PRO A 256 21.03 4.63 21.16
CA PRO A 256 22.07 4.64 20.14
C PRO A 256 21.51 4.20 18.78
N PRO A 257 21.93 4.81 17.67
CA PRO A 257 21.41 4.47 16.35
C PRO A 257 21.74 3.02 15.96
N VAL A 258 20.82 2.38 15.26
CA VAL A 258 21.01 1.10 14.59
C VAL A 258 20.88 1.21 13.08
N ALA A 259 20.32 2.32 12.58
CA ALA A 259 20.32 2.64 11.17
C ALA A 259 21.75 2.84 10.68
N GLU A 260 22.02 2.34 9.49
CA GLU A 260 23.24 2.73 8.78
C GLU A 260 23.14 4.20 8.37
N VAL A 261 24.20 4.97 8.62
CA VAL A 261 24.29 6.36 8.17
C VAL A 261 24.42 6.36 6.65
N ILE A 262 23.45 6.98 5.98
CA ILE A 262 23.45 7.18 4.53
C ILE A 262 23.45 8.69 4.26
N GLN A 263 24.30 9.14 3.34
CA GLN A 263 24.34 10.56 3.01
C GLN A 263 23.13 10.95 2.15
N PRO A 264 22.53 12.14 2.33
CA PRO A 264 21.46 12.62 1.46
C PRO A 264 21.90 12.62 -0.01
N GLY A 265 21.11 11.99 -0.88
CA GLY A 265 21.39 11.79 -2.30
C GLY A 265 22.28 10.59 -2.63
N GLU A 266 22.70 9.80 -1.65
CA GLU A 266 23.41 8.54 -1.88
C GLU A 266 22.40 7.48 -2.37
N GLU A 267 22.61 7.00 -3.58
CA GLU A 267 21.90 5.84 -4.11
C GLU A 267 22.58 4.57 -3.61
N ARG A 268 21.81 3.68 -2.98
CA ARG A 268 22.29 2.34 -2.63
C ARG A 268 21.44 1.27 -3.25
N GLU A 269 22.12 0.24 -3.72
CA GLU A 269 21.48 -0.99 -4.15
C GLU A 269 21.20 -1.88 -2.93
N VAL A 270 19.93 -2.21 -2.72
CA VAL A 270 19.46 -3.12 -1.68
C VAL A 270 18.90 -4.36 -2.34
N TRP A 271 19.31 -5.52 -1.84
CA TRP A 271 18.87 -6.83 -2.31
C TRP A 271 17.94 -7.46 -1.28
N VAL A 272 16.68 -7.62 -1.65
CA VAL A 272 15.66 -8.25 -0.81
C VAL A 272 15.46 -9.67 -1.29
N GLU A 273 15.64 -10.63 -0.39
CA GLU A 273 15.22 -12.00 -0.66
C GLU A 273 13.69 -12.05 -0.78
N VAL A 274 13.16 -12.68 -1.84
CA VAL A 274 11.71 -12.63 -2.11
C VAL A 274 11.03 -13.99 -2.20
N CYS A 275 11.72 -15.04 -2.68
CA CYS A 275 11.08 -16.32 -2.99
C CYS A 275 12.14 -17.43 -3.15
N PRO A 276 11.94 -18.66 -2.63
CA PRO A 276 12.73 -19.81 -3.04
C PRO A 276 12.60 -20.07 -4.56
N LEU A 277 13.66 -20.52 -5.22
CA LEU A 277 13.67 -20.71 -6.68
C LEU A 277 12.70 -21.81 -7.13
N ASP A 278 12.56 -22.87 -6.34
CA ASP A 278 11.69 -24.01 -6.62
C ASP A 278 10.19 -23.71 -6.45
N GLU A 279 9.87 -22.57 -5.84
CA GLU A 279 8.50 -22.07 -5.70
C GLU A 279 8.03 -21.19 -6.88
N LEU A 280 8.88 -20.93 -7.89
CA LEU A 280 8.52 -20.17 -9.09
C LEU A 280 8.96 -20.88 -10.36
N GLY A 281 8.13 -21.81 -10.83
CA GLY A 281 8.39 -22.59 -12.03
C GLY A 281 8.31 -21.79 -13.35
N PRO A 282 8.84 -22.33 -14.46
CA PRO A 282 8.72 -21.68 -15.77
C PRO A 282 7.26 -21.40 -16.16
N GLY A 283 6.99 -20.14 -16.54
CA GLY A 283 5.66 -19.64 -16.88
C GLY A 283 4.85 -19.13 -15.67
N GLU A 284 5.34 -19.31 -14.45
CA GLU A 284 4.70 -18.79 -13.25
C GLU A 284 5.06 -17.34 -12.97
N THR A 285 4.16 -16.68 -12.24
CA THR A 285 4.31 -15.29 -11.79
C THR A 285 3.98 -15.20 -10.31
N ARG A 286 4.53 -14.19 -9.63
CA ARG A 286 4.29 -13.97 -8.20
C ARG A 286 4.34 -12.49 -7.89
N THR A 287 3.46 -12.02 -7.00
CA THR A 287 3.64 -10.71 -6.36
C THR A 287 4.59 -10.87 -5.18
N VAL A 288 5.63 -10.05 -5.14
CA VAL A 288 6.59 -9.97 -4.04
C VAL A 288 6.69 -8.52 -3.57
N PHE A 289 7.22 -8.31 -2.37
CA PHE A 289 7.39 -6.96 -1.81
C PHE A 289 8.87 -6.66 -1.60
N VAL A 290 9.30 -5.49 -2.07
CA VAL A 290 10.69 -5.02 -2.00
C VAL A 290 10.65 -3.60 -1.47
N GLU A 291 11.13 -3.38 -0.25
CA GLU A 291 11.22 -2.04 0.38
C GLU A 291 9.91 -1.23 0.31
N GLY A 292 8.79 -1.88 0.63
CA GLY A 292 7.47 -1.24 0.61
C GLY A 292 6.88 -1.01 -0.79
N LYS A 293 7.47 -1.61 -1.84
CA LYS A 293 6.96 -1.62 -3.22
C LYS A 293 6.45 -3.00 -3.60
N MET A 294 5.38 -3.05 -4.37
CA MET A 294 4.88 -4.30 -4.96
C MET A 294 5.57 -4.57 -6.29
N VAL A 295 6.26 -5.69 -6.36
CA VAL A 295 7.03 -6.11 -7.53
C VAL A 295 6.40 -7.38 -8.11
N GLY A 296 6.16 -7.37 -9.42
CA GLY A 296 5.74 -8.55 -10.15
C GLY A 296 6.98 -9.32 -10.56
N LEU A 297 7.10 -10.55 -10.08
CA LEU A 297 8.15 -11.49 -10.43
C LEU A 297 7.63 -12.47 -11.47
N PHE A 298 8.35 -12.64 -12.58
CA PHE A 298 7.95 -13.42 -13.74
C PHE A 298 9.04 -14.41 -14.11
N ASN A 299 8.68 -15.68 -14.29
CA ASN A 299 9.58 -16.68 -14.87
C ASN A 299 9.20 -16.92 -16.34
N VAL A 300 9.90 -16.27 -17.27
CA VAL A 300 9.63 -16.35 -18.70
C VAL A 300 10.61 -17.35 -19.34
N ASN A 301 10.15 -18.58 -19.57
CA ASN A 301 10.97 -19.66 -20.16
C ASN A 301 12.28 -19.93 -19.39
N GLY A 302 12.30 -19.78 -18.07
CA GLY A 302 13.48 -19.97 -17.22
C GLY A 302 14.26 -18.68 -16.94
N GLU A 303 13.92 -17.56 -17.57
CA GLU A 303 14.48 -16.26 -17.27
C GLU A 303 13.63 -15.54 -16.23
N LEU A 304 14.25 -15.13 -15.12
CA LEU A 304 13.57 -14.39 -14.06
C LEU A 304 13.63 -12.89 -14.34
N LEU A 305 12.47 -12.25 -14.36
CA LEU A 305 12.30 -10.83 -14.62
C LEU A 305 11.42 -10.21 -13.53
N ALA A 306 11.73 -8.98 -13.15
CA ALA A 306 10.99 -8.25 -12.14
C ALA A 306 10.68 -6.83 -12.61
N ILE A 307 9.40 -6.46 -12.54
CA ILE A 307 8.91 -5.11 -12.85
C ILE A 307 7.97 -4.62 -11.76
N ASN A 308 7.70 -3.33 -11.72
CA ASN A 308 6.69 -2.77 -10.82
C ASN A 308 5.37 -3.51 -11.08
N ASN A 309 4.75 -4.06 -10.03
CA ASN A 309 3.56 -4.87 -10.19
C ASN A 309 2.34 -4.02 -10.62
N ARG A 310 2.46 -2.70 -10.71
CA ARG A 310 1.37 -1.79 -11.02
C ARG A 310 1.50 -1.21 -12.41
N CYS A 311 0.48 -1.47 -13.22
CA CYS A 311 0.34 -0.86 -14.53
C CYS A 311 0.35 0.68 -14.46
N SER A 312 1.11 1.34 -15.33
CA SER A 312 1.22 2.81 -15.35
C SER A 312 -0.06 3.55 -15.78
N HIS A 313 -1.10 2.84 -16.22
CA HIS A 313 -2.43 3.40 -16.53
C HIS A 313 -3.33 3.46 -15.30
N ALA A 314 -3.78 2.30 -14.83
CA ALA A 314 -4.78 2.15 -13.78
C ALA A 314 -4.26 1.32 -12.60
N ARG A 315 -2.94 1.13 -12.46
CA ARG A 315 -2.28 0.41 -11.36
C ARG A 315 -2.70 -1.06 -11.16
N GLY A 316 -3.32 -1.67 -12.18
CA GLY A 316 -3.68 -3.08 -12.17
C GLY A 316 -2.47 -4.01 -11.98
N PRO A 317 -2.66 -5.17 -11.33
CA PRO A 317 -1.59 -6.09 -10.93
C PRO A 317 -1.02 -6.82 -12.15
N LEU A 318 0.17 -6.42 -12.60
CA LEU A 318 0.82 -6.97 -13.79
C LEU A 318 1.18 -8.45 -13.63
N SER A 319 1.57 -8.90 -12.43
CA SER A 319 1.84 -10.32 -12.17
C SER A 319 0.61 -11.21 -12.38
N GLU A 320 -0.60 -10.67 -12.30
CA GLU A 320 -1.83 -11.40 -12.61
C GLU A 320 -2.23 -11.30 -14.10
N GLY A 321 -1.48 -10.51 -14.88
CA GLY A 321 -1.67 -10.31 -16.30
C GLY A 321 -1.33 -11.53 -17.17
N GLN A 322 -1.67 -11.43 -18.45
CA GLN A 322 -1.34 -12.47 -19.42
C GLN A 322 0.10 -12.28 -19.92
N VAL A 323 0.97 -13.25 -19.64
CA VAL A 323 2.34 -13.26 -20.14
C VAL A 323 2.39 -13.85 -21.55
N ASP A 324 3.04 -13.14 -22.46
CA ASP A 324 3.47 -13.66 -23.76
C ASP A 324 4.97 -13.91 -23.71
N ALA A 325 5.35 -15.20 -23.63
CA ALA A 325 6.74 -15.60 -23.52
C ALA A 325 7.53 -15.41 -24.83
N SER A 326 6.85 -15.32 -25.98
CA SER A 326 7.52 -15.11 -27.27
C SER A 326 7.94 -13.66 -27.48
N GLU A 327 7.13 -12.72 -26.99
CA GLU A 327 7.44 -11.28 -27.00
C GLU A 327 8.08 -10.81 -25.68
N CYS A 328 8.22 -11.68 -24.69
CA CYS A 328 8.66 -11.35 -23.33
C CYS A 328 7.90 -10.14 -22.75
N SER A 329 6.57 -10.23 -22.79
CA SER A 329 5.69 -9.13 -22.41
C SER A 329 4.56 -9.59 -21.50
N VAL A 330 3.93 -8.65 -20.82
CA VAL A 330 2.75 -8.88 -20.02
C VAL A 330 1.64 -7.89 -20.39
N THR A 331 0.42 -8.42 -20.54
CA THR A 331 -0.79 -7.63 -20.74
C THR A 331 -1.53 -7.48 -19.42
N CYS A 332 -1.65 -6.24 -18.94
CA CYS A 332 -2.39 -5.87 -17.74
C CYS A 332 -3.83 -6.40 -17.81
N PRO A 333 -4.35 -7.02 -16.73
CA PRO A 333 -5.64 -7.68 -16.81
C PRO A 333 -6.85 -6.74 -16.75
N TRP A 334 -6.67 -5.47 -16.36
CA TRP A 334 -7.77 -4.50 -16.23
C TRP A 334 -8.07 -3.81 -17.57
N HIS A 335 -7.10 -3.05 -18.09
CA HIS A 335 -7.28 -2.21 -19.28
C HIS A 335 -6.38 -2.62 -20.46
N TYR A 336 -5.79 -3.81 -20.41
CA TYR A 336 -5.05 -4.42 -21.50
C TYR A 336 -3.82 -3.64 -21.99
N GLY A 337 -3.30 -2.75 -21.16
CA GLY A 337 -2.00 -2.13 -21.40
C GLY A 337 -0.91 -3.19 -21.40
N LYS A 338 -0.06 -3.19 -22.42
CA LYS A 338 1.00 -4.18 -22.63
C LYS A 338 2.37 -3.61 -22.31
N PHE A 339 3.19 -4.37 -21.59
CA PHE A 339 4.53 -3.97 -21.17
C PHE A 339 5.57 -5.01 -21.54
N ASP A 340 6.75 -4.55 -21.94
CA ASP A 340 7.94 -5.38 -22.09
C ASP A 340 8.51 -5.72 -20.70
N LEU A 341 8.69 -7.00 -20.38
CA LEU A 341 9.11 -7.44 -19.04
C LEU A 341 10.60 -7.20 -18.76
N ARG A 342 11.41 -6.88 -19.79
CA ARG A 342 12.85 -6.65 -19.66
C ARG A 342 13.16 -5.19 -19.36
N THR A 343 12.40 -4.32 -19.99
CA THR A 343 12.63 -2.87 -20.02
C THR A 343 11.55 -2.07 -19.31
N GLY A 344 10.40 -2.69 -19.00
CA GLY A 344 9.24 -2.03 -18.42
C GLY A 344 8.53 -1.08 -19.39
N GLN A 345 8.94 -1.03 -20.66
CA GLN A 345 8.39 -0.08 -21.62
C GLN A 345 6.95 -0.44 -22.00
N ALA A 346 6.12 0.59 -22.11
CA ALA A 346 4.76 0.47 -22.66
C ALA A 346 4.85 0.12 -24.15
N MET A 347 4.27 -1.01 -24.54
CA MET A 347 4.32 -1.53 -25.91
C MET A 347 3.04 -1.23 -26.69
N ASP A 348 1.88 -1.41 -26.06
CA ASP A 348 0.57 -1.34 -26.71
C ASP A 348 -0.57 -1.10 -25.71
N GLY A 349 -1.78 -0.88 -26.23
CA GLY A 349 -2.99 -0.65 -25.46
C GLY A 349 -3.13 0.81 -25.03
N VAL A 350 -3.71 1.02 -23.84
CA VAL A 350 -3.97 2.37 -23.30
C VAL A 350 -2.76 3.00 -22.60
N VAL A 351 -1.66 2.27 -22.45
CA VAL A 351 -0.47 2.68 -21.69
C VAL A 351 0.53 3.44 -22.56
N ASN A 352 1.16 4.46 -22.00
CA ASN A 352 2.17 5.27 -22.66
C ASN A 352 3.36 5.66 -21.77
N LYS A 353 3.36 5.25 -20.51
CA LYS A 353 4.45 5.45 -19.55
C LYS A 353 5.06 4.09 -19.20
N PRO A 354 6.39 3.99 -19.06
CA PRO A 354 7.02 2.76 -18.60
C PRO A 354 6.69 2.48 -17.13
N VAL A 355 6.99 1.26 -16.70
CA VAL A 355 7.04 0.84 -15.30
C VAL A 355 8.49 0.55 -14.91
N ASP A 356 8.82 0.67 -13.63
CA ASP A 356 10.17 0.39 -13.14
C ASP A 356 10.52 -1.09 -13.32
N THR A 357 11.79 -1.37 -13.62
CA THR A 357 12.34 -2.72 -13.61
C THR A 357 13.29 -2.91 -12.44
N TYR A 358 13.44 -4.15 -12.02
CA TYR A 358 14.25 -4.53 -10.86
C TYR A 358 15.24 -5.62 -11.27
N GLN A 359 16.44 -5.57 -10.71
CA GLN A 359 17.42 -6.63 -10.95
C GLN A 359 17.02 -7.90 -10.20
N VAL A 360 17.32 -9.06 -10.76
CA VAL A 360 17.02 -10.35 -10.15
C VAL A 360 18.27 -11.20 -10.11
N GLU A 361 18.59 -11.75 -8.93
CA GLU A 361 19.71 -12.66 -8.72
C GLU A 361 19.26 -13.91 -7.98
N ILE A 362 19.95 -15.02 -8.21
CA ILE A 362 19.77 -16.26 -7.45
C ILE A 362 20.99 -16.43 -6.55
N ARG A 363 20.77 -16.50 -5.24
CA ARG A 363 21.82 -16.79 -4.25
C ARG A 363 21.36 -17.96 -3.40
N ASP A 364 22.16 -19.03 -3.37
CA ASP A 364 21.89 -20.25 -2.59
C ASP A 364 20.48 -20.83 -2.76
N GLY A 365 19.96 -20.82 -4.00
CA GLY A 365 18.62 -21.33 -4.32
C GLY A 365 17.46 -20.39 -3.97
N VAL A 366 17.76 -19.15 -3.57
CA VAL A 366 16.77 -18.11 -3.23
C VAL A 366 16.84 -16.96 -4.23
N ILE A 367 15.69 -16.55 -4.74
CA ILE A 367 15.54 -15.38 -5.62
C ILE A 367 15.63 -14.11 -4.76
N HIS A 368 16.51 -13.22 -5.17
CA HIS A 368 16.71 -11.88 -4.63
C HIS A 368 16.33 -10.84 -5.68
N VAL A 369 15.69 -9.76 -5.25
CA VAL A 369 15.36 -8.62 -6.10
C VAL A 369 16.11 -7.39 -5.61
N GLY A 370 16.86 -6.78 -6.51
CA GLY A 370 17.64 -5.57 -6.29
C GLY A 370 16.82 -4.32 -6.61
N THR A 371 16.87 -3.32 -5.73
CA THR A 371 16.32 -1.99 -5.99
C THR A 371 17.30 -0.91 -5.55
N LEU A 372 17.28 0.23 -6.24
CA LEU A 372 17.99 1.42 -5.79
C LEU A 372 17.08 2.18 -4.84
N ILE A 373 17.62 2.51 -3.67
CA ILE A 373 16.99 3.40 -2.72
C ILE A 373 17.82 4.67 -2.70
N THR A 374 17.17 5.79 -3.00
CA THR A 374 17.75 7.12 -2.84
C THR A 374 17.30 7.66 -1.49
N TYR A 375 18.25 8.12 -0.68
CA TYR A 375 18.01 8.58 0.68
C TYR A 375 18.08 10.10 0.82
#